data_AF-A0A5N8UWX0-F1
#
_entry.id   AF-A0A5N8UWX0-F1
#
_cell.length_a   1.000
_cell.length_b   1.000
_cell.length_c   1.000
_cell.angle_alpha   90.00
_cell.angle_beta   90.00
_cell.angle_gamma   90.00
#
_symmetry.space_group_name_H-M   'P 1'
#
loop_
_entity.id
_entity.type
_entity.pdbx_description
1 polymer ?
#
loop_
_entity_poly.entity_id
_entity_poly.type
_entity_poly.pdbx_seq_one_letter_code
_entity_poly.pdbx_strand_id
1 'polypeptide(L)'
;MAGIFSYGGLVHDVVNSEGMRASVLYYGPMTMGERAQGSVSRLTYGEYLATNFANVKEVLANIEQIKSTLVELPGLPISPKFHWTVTDKSGDRAIIELDPEGVKVYTGEEAQVMTNLA
;
A
#
# COMPACT_ATOMS: atom_id res chain seq x y z
N MET A 1 5.13 16.40 4.27
CA MET A 1 4.43 15.11 4.39
C MET A 1 3.90 14.99 5.80
N ALA A 2 2.68 14.49 5.96
CA ALA A 2 2.09 14.19 7.25
C ALA A 2 1.52 12.77 7.22
N GLY A 3 1.59 12.04 8.33
CA GLY A 3 1.11 10.67 8.39
C GLY A 3 0.84 10.17 9.81
N ILE A 4 0.08 9.10 9.89
CA ILE A 4 -0.26 8.38 11.12
C ILE A 4 0.54 7.08 11.13
N PHE A 5 1.30 6.88 12.19
CA PHE A 5 2.08 5.66 12.41
C PHE A 5 1.36 4.80 13.43
N SER A 6 1.33 3.51 13.17
CA SER A 6 0.79 2.49 14.07
C SER A 6 1.91 1.57 14.53
N TYR A 7 1.56 0.41 15.08
CA TYR A 7 2.51 -0.50 15.70
C TYR A 7 3.63 -0.92 14.73
N GLY A 8 4.82 -1.18 15.27
CA GLY A 8 5.94 -1.72 14.48
C GLY A 8 6.48 -0.80 13.38
N GLY A 9 6.10 0.49 13.36
CA GLY A 9 6.49 1.43 12.31
C GLY A 9 5.62 1.35 11.06
N LEU A 10 4.44 0.70 11.11
CA LEU A 10 3.47 0.71 10.02
C LEU A 10 2.96 2.13 9.78
N VAL A 11 3.20 2.68 8.60
CA VAL A 11 2.59 3.94 8.14
C VAL A 11 1.16 3.64 7.72
N HIS A 12 0.21 4.00 8.56
CA HIS A 12 -1.19 3.65 8.39
C HIS A 12 -1.90 4.55 7.37
N ASP A 13 -1.60 5.85 7.42
CA ASP A 13 -2.15 6.87 6.53
C ASP A 13 -1.10 7.94 6.30
N VAL A 14 -0.97 8.45 5.08
CA VAL A 14 0.03 9.45 4.72
C VAL A 14 -0.43 10.31 3.56
N VAL A 15 -0.09 11.60 3.60
CA VAL A 15 -0.33 12.56 2.52
C VAL A 15 0.94 13.38 2.23
N ASN A 16 1.27 13.52 0.94
CA ASN A 16 2.42 14.31 0.47
C ASN A 16 2.04 15.76 0.10
N SER A 17 3.00 16.56 -0.37
CA SER A 17 2.77 17.96 -0.78
C SER A 17 1.96 18.11 -2.06
N GLU A 18 1.92 17.08 -2.91
CA GLU A 18 1.19 17.09 -4.19
C GLU A 18 -0.30 16.77 -4.03
N GLY A 19 -0.72 16.37 -2.82
CA GLY A 19 -2.07 15.91 -2.52
C GLY A 19 -2.29 14.42 -2.78
N MET A 20 -1.21 13.64 -2.94
CA MET A 20 -1.26 12.19 -3.00
C MET A 20 -1.37 11.62 -1.58
N ARG A 21 -2.38 10.78 -1.36
CA ARG A 21 -2.64 10.06 -0.13
C ARG A 21 -2.48 8.56 -0.35
N ALA A 22 -1.96 7.86 0.64
CA ALA A 22 -2.02 6.41 0.73
C ALA A 22 -2.52 5.97 2.11
N SER A 23 -3.36 4.93 2.15
CA SER A 23 -3.84 4.31 3.39
C SER A 23 -3.74 2.79 3.29
N VAL A 24 -3.63 2.13 4.43
CA VAL A 24 -3.51 0.66 4.52
C VAL A 24 -4.64 0.07 5.38
N LEU A 25 -5.13 -1.10 5.00
CA LEU A 25 -6.07 -1.92 5.78
C LEU A 25 -5.68 -3.40 5.71
N TYR A 26 -6.35 -4.26 6.48
CA TYR A 26 -6.04 -5.69 6.52
C TYR A 26 -6.58 -6.43 5.30
N TYR A 27 -5.79 -7.37 4.80
CA TYR A 27 -6.12 -8.16 3.61
C TYR A 27 -5.57 -9.60 3.69
N GLY A 28 -6.42 -10.55 4.09
CA GLY A 28 -6.04 -11.96 4.32
C GLY A 28 -5.36 -12.68 3.13
N PRO A 29 -5.75 -12.45 1.87
CA PRO A 29 -5.15 -13.11 0.72
C PRO A 29 -3.71 -12.68 0.38
N MET A 30 -3.17 -11.61 0.98
CA MET A 30 -1.81 -11.13 0.66
C MET A 30 -0.76 -12.25 0.75
N THR A 31 0.14 -12.32 -0.21
CA THR A 31 1.28 -13.24 -0.18
C THR A 31 2.50 -12.65 0.50
N MET A 32 3.34 -13.52 1.06
CA MET A 32 4.65 -13.14 1.58
C MET A 32 5.67 -13.11 0.44
N GLY A 33 6.21 -11.93 0.17
CA GLY A 33 7.28 -11.74 -0.80
C GLY A 33 8.63 -12.03 -0.17
N GLU A 34 9.57 -12.54 -0.95
CA GLU A 34 10.94 -12.76 -0.50
C GLU A 34 11.68 -11.43 -0.30
N ARG A 35 12.58 -11.40 0.68
CA ARG A 35 13.44 -10.24 0.89
C ARG A 35 14.48 -10.16 -0.22
N ALA A 36 14.37 -9.15 -1.07
CA ALA A 36 15.35 -8.83 -2.10
C ALA A 36 16.01 -7.47 -1.84
N GLN A 37 17.22 -7.27 -2.36
CA GLN A 37 17.86 -5.95 -2.34
C GLN A 37 16.98 -4.94 -3.09
N GLY A 38 16.80 -3.75 -2.49
CA GLY A 38 15.93 -2.70 -3.05
C GLY A 38 14.43 -2.93 -2.89
N SER A 39 14.00 -4.00 -2.19
CA SER A 39 12.59 -4.18 -1.88
C SER A 39 12.10 -3.18 -0.82
N VAL A 40 10.88 -2.69 -1.01
CA VAL A 40 10.20 -1.79 -0.08
C VAL A 40 9.57 -2.59 1.05
N SER A 41 9.75 -2.14 2.30
CA SER A 41 9.05 -2.73 3.43
C SER A 41 7.54 -2.56 3.27
N ARG A 42 6.76 -3.61 3.48
CA ARG A 42 5.29 -3.52 3.46
C ARG A 42 4.74 -2.62 4.57
N LEU A 43 5.49 -2.39 5.63
CA LEU A 43 5.12 -1.43 6.69
C LEU A 43 5.17 0.03 6.20
N THR A 44 5.96 0.31 5.16
CA THR A 44 6.16 1.66 4.61
C THR A 44 5.78 1.72 3.13
N TYR A 45 5.02 0.75 2.62
CA TYR A 45 4.69 0.68 1.19
C TYR A 45 3.82 1.86 0.75
N GLY A 46 2.78 2.19 1.52
CA GLY A 46 1.96 3.38 1.28
C GLY A 46 2.76 4.68 1.34
N GLU A 47 3.69 4.81 2.29
CA GLU A 47 4.63 5.94 2.36
C GLU A 47 5.51 6.02 1.12
N TYR A 48 6.07 4.89 0.68
CA TYR A 48 6.87 4.84 -0.53
C TYR A 48 6.06 5.32 -1.75
N LEU A 49 4.83 4.86 -1.91
CA LEU A 49 3.95 5.30 -3.00
C LEU A 49 3.69 6.81 -2.92
N ALA A 50 3.27 7.32 -1.75
CA ALA A 50 2.97 8.73 -1.56
C ALA A 50 4.22 9.62 -1.68
N THR A 51 5.42 9.12 -1.38
CA THR A 51 6.65 9.92 -1.46
C THR A 51 7.21 10.01 -2.87
N ASN A 52 7.03 8.96 -3.69
CA ASN A 52 7.65 8.85 -5.01
C ASN A 52 6.72 9.25 -6.16
N PHE A 53 5.41 9.35 -5.94
CA PHE A 53 4.44 9.65 -6.98
C PHE A 53 3.54 10.84 -6.60
N ALA A 54 3.22 11.67 -7.60
CA ALA A 54 2.39 12.85 -7.42
C ALA A 54 0.89 12.57 -7.61
N ASN A 55 0.54 11.49 -8.31
CA ASN A 55 -0.83 11.15 -8.68
C ASN A 55 -1.03 9.64 -8.87
N VAL A 56 -2.28 9.20 -8.96
CA VAL A 56 -2.65 7.78 -9.08
C VAL A 56 -2.13 7.19 -10.39
N LYS A 57 -2.18 7.93 -11.50
CA LYS A 57 -1.71 7.46 -12.80
C LYS A 57 -0.23 7.05 -12.79
N GLU A 58 0.62 7.82 -12.10
CA GLU A 58 2.03 7.47 -11.92
C GLU A 58 2.23 6.19 -11.11
N VAL A 59 1.41 5.98 -10.06
CA VAL A 59 1.41 4.71 -9.32
C VAL A 59 1.08 3.55 -10.26
N LEU A 60 -0.02 3.65 -11.01
CA LEU A 60 -0.47 2.59 -11.93
C LEU A 60 0.60 2.23 -12.97
N ALA A 61 1.34 3.23 -13.46
CA ALA A 61 2.39 3.02 -14.45
C ALA A 61 3.62 2.27 -13.89
N ASN A 62 3.81 2.24 -12.57
CA ASN A 62 5.04 1.72 -11.94
C ASN A 62 4.80 0.56 -10.96
N ILE A 63 3.56 0.32 -10.52
CA ILE A 63 3.26 -0.55 -9.37
C ILE A 63 3.78 -1.98 -9.54
N GLU A 64 3.70 -2.55 -10.74
CA GLU A 64 4.17 -3.90 -11.03
C GLU A 64 5.69 -4.07 -10.89
N GLN A 65 6.45 -2.98 -10.99
CA GLN A 65 7.91 -3.00 -10.88
C GLN A 65 8.39 -2.89 -9.42
N ILE A 66 7.50 -2.52 -8.49
CA ILE A 66 7.87 -2.25 -7.10
C ILE A 66 7.92 -3.57 -6.33
N LYS A 67 9.13 -4.05 -6.07
CA LYS A 67 9.36 -5.20 -5.19
C LYS A 67 9.07 -4.81 -3.74
N SER A 68 8.34 -5.65 -3.02
CA SER A 68 8.08 -5.45 -1.59
C SER A 68 8.44 -6.69 -0.78
N THR A 69 8.75 -6.48 0.50
CA THR A 69 9.04 -7.55 1.45
C THR A 69 8.29 -7.32 2.75
N LEU A 70 7.83 -8.40 3.37
CA LEU A 70 7.27 -8.29 4.71
C LEU A 70 8.41 -8.20 5.74
N VAL A 71 8.23 -7.34 6.73
CA VAL A 71 9.02 -7.36 7.96
C VAL A 71 8.19 -8.05 9.03
N GLU A 72 8.73 -9.10 9.63
CA GLU A 72 8.12 -9.72 10.80
C GLU A 72 8.04 -8.69 11.93
N LEU A 73 6.88 -8.62 12.57
CA LEU A 73 6.66 -7.74 13.70
C LEU A 73 6.72 -8.56 15.00
N PRO A 74 7.77 -8.34 15.83
CA PRO A 74 7.90 -9.04 17.09
C PRO A 74 6.63 -8.84 17.95
N GLY A 75 6.06 -9.95 18.45
CA GLY A 75 4.89 -9.94 19.32
C GLY A 75 3.54 -10.11 18.63
N LEU A 76 3.48 -10.20 17.29
CA LEU A 76 2.27 -10.61 16.59
C LEU A 76 2.27 -12.13 16.35
N PRO A 77 1.17 -12.85 16.66
CA PRO A 77 1.08 -14.30 16.45
C PRO A 77 0.95 -14.67 14.96
N ILE A 78 0.52 -13.71 14.14
CA ILE A 78 0.41 -13.83 12.69
C ILE A 78 1.03 -12.60 12.04
N SER A 79 1.81 -12.85 11.00
CA SER A 79 2.32 -11.79 10.14
C SER A 79 1.16 -11.00 9.54
N PRO A 80 1.09 -9.69 9.74
CA PRO A 80 -0.03 -8.91 9.25
C PRO A 80 0.02 -8.83 7.73
N LYS A 81 -1.16 -8.83 7.14
CA LYS A 81 -1.36 -8.83 5.70
C LYS A 81 -2.21 -7.64 5.32
N PHE A 82 -1.83 -6.98 4.23
CA PHE A 82 -2.30 -5.65 3.93
C PHE A 82 -2.69 -5.47 2.47
N HIS A 83 -3.60 -4.55 2.24
CA HIS A 83 -3.83 -3.90 0.96
C HIS A 83 -3.82 -2.38 1.15
N TRP A 84 -3.61 -1.65 0.06
CA TRP A 84 -3.48 -0.21 0.09
C TRP A 84 -4.49 0.46 -0.80
N THR A 85 -4.98 1.61 -0.37
CA THR A 85 -5.64 2.56 -1.25
C THR A 85 -4.73 3.75 -1.48
N VAL A 86 -4.75 4.27 -2.70
CA VAL A 86 -4.17 5.57 -3.04
C VAL A 86 -5.24 6.49 -3.59
N THR A 87 -5.14 7.78 -3.29
CA THR A 87 -6.05 8.81 -3.80
C THR A 87 -5.26 10.08 -4.03
N ASP A 88 -5.49 10.76 -5.15
CA ASP A 88 -4.87 12.06 -5.41
C ASP A 88 -5.89 13.22 -5.34
N LYS A 89 -5.39 14.45 -5.46
CA LYS A 89 -6.20 15.67 -5.34
C LYS A 89 -7.29 15.83 -6.40
N SER A 90 -7.23 15.10 -7.52
CA SER A 90 -8.29 15.10 -8.53
C SER A 90 -9.51 14.30 -8.09
N GLY A 91 -9.34 13.42 -7.09
CA GLY A 91 -10.33 12.46 -6.64
C GLY A 91 -10.14 11.07 -7.21
N ASP A 92 -9.20 10.87 -8.15
CA ASP A 92 -8.83 9.56 -8.68
C ASP A 92 -8.35 8.64 -7.56
N ARG A 93 -8.64 7.33 -7.71
CA ARG A 93 -8.41 6.31 -6.67
C ARG A 93 -7.95 5.00 -7.28
N ALA A 94 -7.11 4.29 -6.52
CA ALA A 94 -6.84 2.89 -6.78
C ALA A 94 -6.76 2.08 -5.49
N ILE A 95 -7.19 0.83 -5.54
CA ILE A 95 -6.92 -0.20 -4.53
C ILE A 95 -5.84 -1.12 -5.10
N ILE A 96 -4.84 -1.45 -4.29
CA ILE A 96 -3.68 -2.24 -4.66
C ILE A 96 -3.60 -3.44 -3.72
N GLU A 97 -3.73 -4.63 -4.31
CA GLU A 97 -3.71 -5.91 -3.60
C GLU A 97 -2.53 -6.76 -4.10
N LEU A 98 -1.73 -7.29 -3.17
CA LEU A 98 -0.56 -8.10 -3.48
C LEU A 98 -0.93 -9.58 -3.35
N ASP A 99 -1.58 -10.09 -4.38
CA ASP A 99 -2.15 -11.44 -4.44
C ASP A 99 -1.10 -12.51 -4.80
N PRO A 100 -1.43 -13.81 -4.65
CA PRO A 100 -0.57 -14.88 -5.14
C PRO A 100 -0.33 -14.84 -6.65
N GLU A 101 -1.31 -14.37 -7.41
CA GLU A 101 -1.21 -14.26 -8.87
C GLU A 101 -0.42 -13.01 -9.32
N GLY A 102 -0.12 -12.09 -8.42
CA GLY A 102 0.59 -10.84 -8.70
C GLY A 102 -0.10 -9.62 -8.11
N VAL A 103 0.27 -8.44 -8.60
CA VAL A 103 -0.36 -7.18 -8.18
C VAL A 103 -1.72 -7.07 -8.87
N LYS A 104 -2.81 -7.03 -8.10
CA LYS A 104 -4.14 -6.65 -8.60
C LYS A 104 -4.42 -5.20 -8.27
N VAL A 105 -5.02 -4.50 -9.23
CA VAL A 105 -5.33 -3.09 -9.10
C VAL A 105 -6.76 -2.83 -9.55
N TYR A 106 -7.52 -2.17 -8.68
CA TYR A 106 -8.89 -1.75 -8.93
C TYR A 106 -8.93 -0.22 -9.02
N THR A 107 -9.72 0.33 -9.94
CA THR A 107 -9.84 1.77 -10.19
C THR A 107 -11.30 2.17 -10.42
N GLY A 108 -11.58 3.47 -10.51
CA GLY A 108 -12.93 3.95 -10.81
C GLY A 108 -13.94 3.60 -9.72
N GLU A 109 -15.12 3.09 -10.09
CA GLU A 109 -16.20 2.76 -9.15
C GLU A 109 -15.79 1.67 -8.15
N GLU A 110 -14.99 0.70 -8.57
CA GLU A 110 -14.52 -0.40 -7.72
C GLU A 110 -13.57 0.07 -6.61
N ALA A 111 -12.94 1.24 -6.79
CA ALA A 111 -12.00 1.81 -5.83
C ALA A 111 -12.61 2.91 -4.94
N GLN A 112 -13.94 3.10 -4.96
CA GLN A 112 -14.56 4.14 -4.13
C GLN A 112 -14.47 3.85 -2.63
N VAL A 113 -14.59 2.58 -2.24
CA VAL A 113 -14.57 2.14 -0.85
C VAL A 113 -13.68 0.91 -0.75
N MET A 114 -12.74 0.94 0.19
CA MET A 114 -11.92 -0.21 0.55
C MET A 114 -12.22 -0.59 2.00
N THR A 115 -12.53 -1.85 2.24
CA THR A 115 -12.67 -2.43 3.58
C THR A 115 -11.84 -3.70 3.65
N ASN A 116 -11.63 -4.22 4.85
CA ASN A 116 -11.08 -5.56 5.00
C ASN A 116 -12.00 -6.57 4.31
N LEU A 117 -11.42 -7.53 3.58
CA LEU A 117 -12.12 -8.76 3.24
C LEU A 117 -12.17 -9.63 4.49
N ALA A 118 -13.38 -10.03 4.88
CA ALA A 118 -13.63 -10.92 6.01
C ALA A 118 -13.08 -12.33 5.76
#